data_AF-A0A939X1C9-F1
#
_entry.id   AF-A0A939X1C9-F1
#
_cell.length_a   1.000
_cell.length_b   1.000
_cell.length_c   1.000
_cell.angle_alpha   90.00
_cell.angle_beta   90.00
_cell.angle_gamma   90.00
#
_symmetry.space_group_name_H-M   'P 1'
#
loop_
_entity.id
_entity.type
_entity.pdbx_description
1 polymer ?
#
loop_
_entity_poly.entity_id
_entity_poly.type
_entity_poly.pdbx_seq_one_letter_code
_entity_poly.pdbx_strand_id
1 'polypeptide(L)'
;MPAVELNCMFCTGRFGITFPQFSKINVNGKNESPLYTFLKKEKGGALGSRIKWNFTKFLVAKDGTVINRFNPTDTPGQIEKYIAEAL
;
A
#
# COMPACT_ATOMS: atom_id res chain seq x y z
N MET A 1 13.53 -17.02 -4.62
CA MET A 1 12.90 -16.56 -3.36
C MET A 1 11.55 -15.95 -3.73
N PRO A 2 10.40 -16.57 -3.41
CA PRO A 2 9.12 -15.97 -3.74
C PRO A 2 8.88 -14.78 -2.80
N ALA A 3 8.59 -13.63 -3.40
CA ALA A 3 8.18 -12.48 -2.65
C ALA A 3 6.87 -12.79 -1.88
N VAL A 4 6.85 -12.39 -0.61
CA VAL A 4 5.66 -12.07 0.17
C VAL A 4 4.88 -13.25 0.79
N GLU A 5 5.40 -13.74 1.90
CA GLU A 5 4.57 -14.29 2.96
C GLU A 5 4.75 -13.45 4.22
N LEU A 6 4.03 -12.32 4.29
CA LEU A 6 3.93 -11.53 5.51
C LEU A 6 2.83 -12.16 6.38
N ASN A 7 3.22 -12.95 7.38
CA ASN A 7 2.30 -13.59 8.32
C ASN A 7 1.90 -12.58 9.42
N CYS A 8 0.61 -12.49 9.75
CA CYS A 8 0.05 -11.56 10.74
C CYS A 8 0.76 -11.67 12.11
N MET A 9 1.17 -12.89 12.47
CA MET A 9 1.93 -13.20 13.69
C MET A 9 3.32 -12.54 13.76
N PHE A 10 3.90 -12.09 12.63
CA PHE A 10 5.25 -11.53 12.60
C PHE A 10 5.29 -10.03 12.93
N CYS A 11 4.23 -9.26 12.64
CA CYS A 11 4.25 -7.81 12.76
C CYS A 11 3.80 -7.30 14.14
N THR A 12 2.78 -7.90 14.76
CA THR A 12 2.31 -7.51 16.10
C THR A 12 3.35 -7.82 17.18
N GLY A 13 4.05 -8.96 17.08
CA GLY A 13 5.08 -9.33 18.04
C GLY A 13 6.42 -8.57 17.92
N ARG A 14 6.67 -7.89 16.79
CA ARG A 14 8.01 -7.32 16.47
C ARG A 14 8.05 -5.82 16.23
N PHE A 15 6.93 -5.20 15.81
CA PHE A 15 6.90 -3.78 15.43
C PHE A 15 5.80 -2.97 16.13
N GLY A 16 5.04 -3.56 17.06
CA GLY A 16 4.09 -2.85 17.91
C GLY A 16 2.97 -2.14 17.13
N ILE A 17 2.56 -2.68 15.98
CA ILE A 17 1.54 -2.04 15.14
C ILE A 17 0.19 -2.01 15.86
N THR A 18 -0.48 -0.86 15.79
CA THR A 18 -1.80 -0.63 16.42
C THR A 18 -2.95 -0.55 15.41
N PHE A 19 -2.63 -0.54 14.12
CA PHE A 19 -3.61 -0.48 13.04
C PHE A 19 -4.12 -1.88 12.65
N PRO A 20 -5.36 -1.98 12.13
CA PRO A 20 -5.94 -3.26 11.75
C PRO A 20 -5.16 -3.89 10.59
N GLN A 21 -4.98 -5.21 10.66
CA GLN A 21 -4.49 -6.01 9.55
C GLN A 21 -5.68 -6.70 8.87
N PHE A 22 -5.68 -6.68 7.54
CA PHE A 22 -6.71 -7.35 6.74
C PHE A 22 -6.26 -8.76 6.34
N SER A 23 -7.22 -9.56 5.84
CA SER A 23 -6.92 -10.87 5.27
C SER A 23 -5.96 -10.75 4.08
N LYS A 24 -5.13 -11.79 3.85
CA LYS A 24 -4.20 -11.85 2.72
C LYS A 24 -4.98 -11.80 1.40
N ILE A 25 -4.57 -10.92 0.49
CA ILE A 25 -5.15 -10.75 -0.85
C ILE A 25 -4.05 -10.74 -1.92
N ASN A 26 -4.43 -11.02 -3.16
CA ASN A 26 -3.56 -10.83 -4.32
C ASN A 26 -3.58 -9.37 -4.78
N VAL A 27 -2.41 -8.75 -4.89
CA VAL A 27 -2.24 -7.36 -5.32
C VAL A 27 -1.77 -7.21 -6.78
N ASN A 28 -1.51 -8.36 -7.42
CA ASN A 28 -1.06 -8.50 -8.80
C ASN A 28 -1.64 -9.81 -9.39
N GLY A 29 -1.74 -9.88 -10.72
CA GLY A 29 -2.06 -11.11 -11.46
C GLY A 29 -3.55 -11.30 -11.71
N LYS A 30 -3.94 -12.50 -12.17
CA LYS A 30 -5.31 -12.79 -12.62
C LYS A 30 -6.36 -12.70 -11.51
N ASN A 31 -5.97 -13.00 -10.27
CA ASN A 31 -6.86 -13.02 -9.11
C ASN A 31 -6.70 -11.75 -8.25
N GLU A 32 -6.21 -10.67 -8.84
CA GLU A 32 -6.00 -9.41 -8.14
C GLU A 32 -7.31 -8.89 -7.52
N SER A 33 -7.21 -8.40 -6.28
CA SER A 33 -8.34 -7.77 -5.60
C SER A 33 -8.82 -6.52 -6.36
N PRO A 34 -10.14 -6.32 -6.51
CA PRO A 34 -10.70 -5.12 -7.15
C PRO A 34 -10.18 -3.81 -6.55
N LEU A 35 -9.91 -3.78 -5.24
CA LEU A 35 -9.32 -2.64 -4.56
C LEU A 35 -7.95 -2.29 -5.15
N TYR A 36 -7.07 -3.28 -5.34
CA TYR A 36 -5.74 -3.03 -5.90
C TYR A 36 -5.79 -2.73 -7.39
N THR A 37 -6.77 -3.26 -8.13
CA THR A 37 -7.03 -2.83 -9.51
C THR A 37 -7.38 -1.35 -9.56
N PHE A 38 -8.28 -0.88 -8.68
CA PHE A 38 -8.65 0.53 -8.57
C PHE A 38 -7.45 1.41 -8.17
N LEU A 39 -6.78 1.12 -7.05
CA LEU A 39 -5.66 1.93 -6.55
C LEU A 39 -4.54 2.10 -7.58
N LYS A 40 -4.19 1.03 -8.29
CA LYS A 40 -3.16 1.05 -9.33
C LYS A 40 -3.59 1.78 -10.60
N LYS A 41 -4.89 1.81 -10.90
CA LYS A 41 -5.46 2.58 -12.02
C LYS A 41 -5.40 4.08 -11.69
N GLU A 42 -5.78 4.46 -10.46
CA GLU A 42 -5.75 5.86 -10.02
C GLU A 42 -4.31 6.39 -9.89
N LYS A 43 -3.41 5.61 -9.28
CA LYS A 43 -2.00 5.98 -9.11
C LYS A 43 -1.07 4.81 -9.48
N GLY A 44 -0.72 4.75 -10.76
CA GLY A 44 0.30 3.83 -11.29
C GLY A 44 1.71 4.17 -10.80
N GLY A 45 2.64 3.23 -10.93
CA GLY A 45 4.07 3.49 -10.74
C GLY A 45 4.72 3.99 -12.02
N ALA A 46 5.88 4.64 -11.92
CA ALA A 46 6.61 5.19 -13.06
C ALA A 46 6.98 4.14 -14.14
N LEU A 47 7.23 2.88 -13.76
CA LEU A 47 7.47 1.76 -14.68
C LEU A 47 6.31 0.75 -14.65
N GLY A 48 5.09 1.27 -14.80
CA GLY A 48 3.86 0.50 -14.87
C GLY A 48 3.14 0.35 -13.53
N SER A 49 1.94 -0.21 -13.59
CA SER A 49 1.02 -0.22 -12.46
C SER A 49 1.33 -1.31 -11.41
N ARG A 50 2.05 -2.38 -11.80
CA ARG A 50 2.35 -3.55 -10.94
C ARG A 50 3.01 -3.15 -9.60
N ILE A 51 2.62 -3.81 -8.51
CA ILE A 51 3.29 -3.68 -7.21
C ILE A 51 4.52 -4.58 -7.19
N LYS A 52 5.72 -4.00 -7.31
CA LYS A 52 6.98 -4.76 -7.41
C LYS A 52 7.56 -5.17 -6.04
N TRP A 53 7.32 -4.36 -5.01
CA TRP A 53 7.95 -4.49 -3.71
C TRP A 53 6.94 -4.43 -2.56
N ASN A 54 7.26 -5.13 -1.47
CA ASN A 54 6.53 -5.02 -0.21
C ASN A 54 6.61 -3.59 0.34
N PHE A 55 5.60 -3.19 1.12
CA PHE A 55 5.49 -1.84 1.70
C PHE A 55 5.35 -0.72 0.66
N THR A 56 4.72 -0.99 -0.49
CA THR A 56 4.14 0.08 -1.31
C THR A 56 2.94 0.66 -0.57
N LYS A 57 2.82 1.98 -0.48
CA LYS A 57 1.72 2.65 0.24
C LYS A 57 0.89 3.50 -0.72
N PHE A 58 -0.39 3.65 -0.43
CA PHE A 58 -1.29 4.57 -1.12
C PHE A 58 -1.89 5.52 -0.08
N LEU A 59 -1.90 6.81 -0.38
CA LEU A 59 -2.61 7.80 0.42
C LEU A 59 -3.98 8.04 -0.22
N VAL A 60 -5.02 7.81 0.55
CA VAL A 60 -6.42 7.95 0.14
C VAL A 60 -7.07 8.98 1.04
N ALA A 61 -7.72 9.98 0.45
CA ALA A 61 -8.45 11.04 1.15
C ALA A 61 -9.78 10.53 1.72
N LYS A 62 -10.38 11.32 2.61
CA LYS A 62 -11.68 10.97 3.24
C LYS A 62 -12.83 10.74 2.26
N ASP A 63 -12.79 11.39 1.10
CA ASP A 63 -13.78 11.24 0.02
C ASP A 63 -13.54 10.00 -0.86
N GLY A 64 -12.44 9.27 -0.63
CA GLY A 64 -12.02 8.11 -1.42
C GLY A 64 -11.05 8.43 -2.56
N THR A 65 -10.67 9.70 -2.76
CA THR A 65 -9.69 10.10 -3.79
C THR A 65 -8.31 9.54 -3.47
N VAL A 66 -7.68 8.86 -4.43
CA VAL A 66 -6.30 8.37 -4.28
C VAL A 66 -5.33 9.51 -4.60
N ILE A 67 -4.71 10.10 -3.59
CA ILE A 67 -3.84 11.27 -3.74
C ILE A 67 -2.51 10.86 -4.36
N ASN A 68 -1.85 9.85 -3.79
CA ASN A 68 -0.50 9.47 -4.20
C ASN A 68 -0.17 7.98 -3.90
N ARG A 69 0.87 7.49 -4.56
CA ARG A 69 1.48 6.17 -4.36
C ARG A 69 2.95 6.35 -3.95
N PHE A 70 3.33 5.74 -2.84
CA PHE A 70 4.67 5.83 -2.26
C PHE A 70 5.43 4.50 -2.34
N ASN A 71 6.72 4.61 -2.59
CA ASN A 71 7.67 3.52 -2.63
C ASN A 71 7.99 3.00 -1.20
N PRO A 72 8.59 1.81 -1.10
CA PRO A 72 9.04 1.28 0.19
C PRO A 72 10.04 2.21 0.90
N THR A 73 10.88 2.90 0.13
CA THR A 73 11.96 3.79 0.58
C THR A 73 11.48 5.19 0.96
N ASP A 74 10.24 5.56 0.64
CA ASP A 74 9.73 6.89 1.02
C ASP A 74 9.53 6.95 2.54
N THR A 75 10.10 7.98 3.14
CA THR A 75 10.10 8.21 4.59
C THR A 75 8.78 8.81 5.07
N PRO A 76 8.40 8.64 6.35
CA PRO A 76 7.19 9.25 6.91
C PRO A 76 7.12 10.76 6.68
N GLY A 77 8.21 11.50 6.91
CA GLY A 77 8.24 12.96 6.69
C GLY A 77 8.05 13.39 5.22
N GLN A 78 8.32 12.51 4.25
CA GLN A 78 7.97 12.77 2.84
C GLN A 78 6.48 12.55 2.58
N ILE A 79 5.85 11.60 3.27
CA ILE A 79 4.43 11.29 3.17
C ILE A 79 3.59 12.35 3.90
N GLU A 80 4.04 12.80 5.08
CA GLU A 80 3.36 13.78 5.94
C GLU A 80 2.97 15.06 5.20
N LYS A 81 3.79 15.49 4.24
CA LYS A 81 3.53 16.67 3.40
C LYS A 81 2.21 16.60 2.63
N TYR A 82 1.75 15.38 2.33
CA TYR A 82 0.51 15.14 1.59
C TYR A 82 -0.68 14.83 2.50
N ILE A 83 -0.46 14.57 3.81
CA ILE A 83 -1.54 14.18 4.71
C ILE A 83 -2.55 15.32 4.87
N ALA A 84 -2.11 16.58 4.88
CA ALA A 84 -3.01 17.73 4.94
C ALA A 84 -3.99 17.79 3.76
N GLU A 85 -3.59 17.28 2.58
CA GLU A 85 -4.47 17.19 1.39
C GLU A 85 -5.53 16.08 1.53
N ALA A 86 -5.34 15.13 2.45
CA ALA A 86 -6.21 13.97 2.65
C ALA A 86 -7.34 14.20 3.67
N LEU A 87 -7.32 15.34 4.38
CA LEU A 87 -8.22 15.67 5.49
C LEU A 87 -9.48 16.42 5.01
#